data_AF-A0A963H1V1-F1
#
_entry.id   AF-A0A963H1V1-F1
#
_cell.length_a   1.000
_cell.length_b   1.000
_cell.length_c   1.000
_cell.angle_alpha   90.00
_cell.angle_beta   90.00
_cell.angle_gamma   90.00
#
_symmetry.space_group_name_H-M   'P 1'
#
loop_
_entity.id
_entity.type
_entity.pdbx_description
1 polymer ?
#
loop_
_entity_poly.entity_id
_entity_poly.type
_entity_poly.pdbx_seq_one_letter_code
_entity_poly.pdbx_strand_id
1 'polypeptide(L)' 'MKRIITLATTFLLITGVASVSASNLTEAYFSGKNPQLTQQEREAIALAKKWQANSAQGIKPVAGTDGSIRFLFGA' A
#
# COMPACT_ATOMS: atom_id res chain seq x y z
N MET A 1 14.05 -3.34 60.89
CA MET A 1 14.25 -2.48 59.71
C MET A 1 14.98 -3.20 58.57
N LYS A 2 14.57 -4.42 58.18
CA LYS A 2 15.20 -5.18 57.07
C LYS A 2 14.18 -5.86 56.13
N ARG A 3 12.88 -5.65 56.36
CA ARG A 3 11.78 -6.25 55.56
C ARG A 3 11.05 -5.25 54.67
N ILE A 4 11.36 -3.95 54.80
CA ILE A 4 10.77 -2.87 53.99
C ILE A 4 11.60 -2.63 52.71
N ILE A 5 12.85 -3.12 52.68
CA ILE A 5 13.74 -2.95 51.53
C ILE A 5 13.48 -4.00 50.43
N THR A 6 12.72 -5.06 50.72
CA THR A 6 12.49 -6.17 49.78
C THR A 6 11.28 -6.00 48.85
N LEU A 7 10.60 -4.84 48.85
CA LEU A 7 9.39 -4.64 48.04
C LEU A 7 9.57 -3.66 46.87
N ALA A 8 10.75 -3.06 46.71
CA ALA A 8 11.02 -2.04 45.68
C ALA A 8 11.86 -2.56 44.50
N THR A 9 11.93 -3.88 44.29
CA THR A 9 12.76 -4.50 43.23
C THR A 9 11.92 -5.24 42.18
N THR A 10 10.61 -4.99 42.11
CA THR A 10 9.68 -5.68 41.18
C THR A 10 9.22 -4.79 40.03
N PHE A 11 10.05 -3.86 39.58
CA PHE A 11 9.75 -3.06 38.41
C PHE A 11 11.00 -2.84 37.58
N LEU A 12 11.53 -3.90 37.00
CA LEU A 12 12.52 -3.73 35.96
C LEU A 12 12.43 -4.81 34.88
N LEU A 13 12.01 -4.34 33.71
CA LEU A 13 12.37 -4.82 32.37
C LEU A 13 11.82 -6.18 31.95
N ILE A 14 10.59 -6.21 31.44
CA ILE A 14 10.29 -6.99 30.22
C ILE A 14 9.32 -6.20 29.33
N THR A 15 9.83 -5.20 28.61
CA THR A 15 9.21 -4.73 27.37
C THR A 15 10.15 -5.10 26.22
N GLY A 16 10.22 -6.40 25.93
CA GLY A 16 10.83 -6.89 24.70
C GLY A 16 9.89 -6.64 23.52
N VAL A 17 9.90 -5.43 22.97
CA VAL A 17 9.37 -5.22 21.62
C VAL A 17 10.36 -5.87 20.66
N ALA A 18 10.01 -7.05 20.14
CA ALA A 18 10.78 -7.67 19.07
C ALA A 18 10.76 -6.69 17.88
N SER A 19 11.89 -6.06 17.59
CA SER A 19 12.07 -5.29 16.38
C SER A 19 12.04 -6.27 15.20
N VAL A 20 10.90 -6.36 14.51
CA VAL A 20 10.85 -7.03 13.22
C VAL A 20 11.67 -6.17 12.26
N SER A 21 12.90 -6.60 11.98
CA SER A 21 13.71 -5.94 10.98
C SER A 21 13.03 -6.07 9.64
N ALA A 22 12.77 -4.93 8.98
CA ALA A 22 12.08 -4.87 7.69
C ALA A 22 12.75 -5.76 6.61
N SER A 23 14.03 -6.08 6.79
CA SER A 23 14.81 -7.03 5.98
C SER A 23 14.19 -8.43 5.88
N ASN A 24 13.35 -8.83 6.84
CA ASN A 24 12.82 -10.19 6.92
C ASN A 24 11.35 -10.25 6.50
N LEU A 25 10.68 -9.10 6.37
CA LEU A 25 9.26 -9.03 6.03
C LEU A 25 9.00 -9.49 4.60
N THR A 26 9.90 -9.16 3.68
CA THR A 26 9.75 -9.58 2.28
C THR A 26 9.74 -11.10 2.16
N GLU A 27 10.69 -11.78 2.81
CA GLU A 27 10.79 -13.25 2.81
C GLU A 27 9.65 -13.91 3.60
N ALA A 28 9.18 -13.27 4.67
CA ALA A 28 8.11 -13.80 5.51
C ALA A 28 6.72 -13.72 4.85
N TYR A 29 6.48 -12.74 3.98
CA TYR A 29 5.13 -12.44 3.46
C TYR A 29 5.00 -12.54 1.94
N PHE A 30 6.09 -12.47 1.18
CA PHE A 30 6.04 -12.59 -0.28
C PHE A 30 6.79 -13.85 -0.73
N SER A 31 6.16 -14.63 -1.61
CA SER A 31 6.69 -15.91 -2.06
C SER A 31 7.87 -15.81 -3.04
N GLY A 32 8.30 -14.58 -3.39
CA GLY A 32 9.32 -14.31 -4.42
C GLY A 32 8.94 -14.74 -5.84
N LYS A 33 7.76 -15.33 -6.03
CA LYS A 33 7.28 -15.84 -7.32
C LYS A 33 6.34 -14.83 -7.95
N ASN A 34 6.66 -14.41 -9.17
CA ASN A 34 5.75 -13.60 -9.95
C ASN A 34 4.53 -14.43 -10.37
N PRO A 35 3.31 -13.90 -10.25
CA PRO A 35 2.12 -14.59 -10.73
C PRO A 35 2.18 -14.73 -12.25
N GLN A 36 1.83 -15.92 -12.73
CA GLN A 36 1.71 -16.19 -14.15
C GLN A 36 0.38 -15.64 -14.63
N LEU A 37 0.43 -14.57 -15.43
CA LEU A 37 -0.76 -13.95 -15.99
C LEU A 37 -1.38 -14.86 -17.05
N THR A 38 -2.70 -14.97 -17.04
CA THR A 38 -3.50 -15.49 -18.16
C THR A 38 -3.43 -14.54 -19.36
N GLN A 39 -3.88 -14.99 -20.53
CA GLN A 39 -3.95 -14.12 -21.72
C GLN A 39 -4.86 -12.90 -21.47
N GLN A 40 -6.03 -13.12 -20.86
CA GLN A 40 -6.98 -12.06 -20.55
C GLN A 40 -6.39 -11.02 -19.59
N GLU A 41 -5.67 -11.44 -18.54
CA GLU A 41 -5.06 -10.50 -17.59
C GLU A 41 -3.95 -9.68 -18.23
N ARG A 42 -3.15 -10.27 -19.12
CA ARG A 42 -2.16 -9.53 -19.89
C ARG A 42 -2.80 -8.44 -20.75
N GLU A 43 -3.90 -8.77 -21.43
CA GLU A 43 -4.65 -7.82 -22.25
C GLU A 43 -5.28 -6.70 -21.42
N ALA A 44 -5.86 -7.03 -20.26
CA ALA A 44 -6.40 -6.06 -19.33
C ALA A 44 -5.32 -5.08 -18.83
N ILE A 45 -4.13 -5.58 -18.47
CA ILE A 45 -3.00 -4.74 -18.08
C ILE A 45 -2.53 -3.87 -19.25
N ALA A 46 -2.49 -4.40 -20.47
CA ALA A 46 -2.12 -3.63 -21.66
C ALA A 46 -3.09 -2.46 -21.91
N LEU A 47 -4.40 -2.70 -21.76
CA LEU A 47 -5.42 -1.66 -21.87
C LEU A 47 -5.26 -0.60 -20.79
N ALA A 48 -5.06 -1.01 -19.54
CA ALA A 48 -4.83 -0.09 -18.42
C ALA A 48 -3.59 0.78 -18.65
N LYS A 49 -2.49 0.20 -19.14
CA LYS A 49 -1.28 0.94 -19.52
C LYS A 49 -1.55 1.94 -20.64
N LYS A 50 -2.33 1.56 -21.66
CA LYS A 50 -2.75 2.47 -22.73
C LYS A 50 -3.55 3.64 -22.16
N TRP A 51 -4.52 3.40 -21.28
CA TRP A 51 -5.27 4.48 -20.63
C TRP A 51 -4.39 5.37 -19.79
N GLN A 52 -3.47 4.82 -18.99
CA GLN A 52 -2.54 5.60 -18.18
C GLN A 52 -1.64 6.50 -19.05
N ALA A 53 -1.10 5.97 -20.15
CA ALA A 53 -0.27 6.73 -21.07
C ALA A 53 -1.03 7.89 -21.75
N ASN A 54 -2.30 7.67 -22.09
CA ASN A 54 -3.19 8.70 -22.67
C ASN A 54 -3.88 9.58 -21.60
N SER A 55 -3.72 9.27 -20.32
CA SER A 55 -4.26 10.04 -19.19
C SER A 55 -3.33 11.17 -18.76
N ALA A 56 -2.06 11.16 -19.20
CA ALA A 56 -1.06 12.17 -18.83
C ALA A 56 -1.47 13.60 -19.25
N GLN A 57 -2.36 13.76 -20.22
CA GLN A 57 -2.90 15.07 -20.63
C GLN A 57 -3.99 15.58 -19.67
N GLY A 58 -4.43 14.76 -18.70
CA GLY A 58 -5.56 15.07 -17.82
C GLY A 58 -6.86 15.14 -18.61
N ILE A 59 -7.96 14.63 -18.04
CA ILE A 59 -9.27 14.99 -18.59
C ILE A 59 -9.46 16.47 -18.29
N LYS A 60 -9.29 17.33 -19.29
CA LYS A 60 -9.61 18.75 -19.15
C LYS A 60 -11.12 18.83 -18.88
N PRO A 61 -11.57 19.25 -17.68
CA PRO A 61 -12.98 19.43 -17.43
C PRO A 61 -13.51 20.46 -18.44
N VAL A 62 -14.57 20.09 -19.16
CA VAL A 62 -15.22 20.99 -20.12
C VAL A 62 -16.45 21.58 -19.45
N ALA A 63 -16.57 22.91 -19.49
CA ALA A 63 -17.77 23.59 -19.03
C ALA A 63 -18.94 23.29 -19.96
N GLY A 64 -20.04 22.79 -19.41
CA GLY A 64 -21.32 22.65 -20.09
C GLY A 64 -21.99 24.01 -20.29
N THR A 65 -22.88 24.09 -21.27
CA THR A 65 -23.68 25.30 -21.56
C THR A 65 -24.63 25.68 -20.43
N ASP A 66 -24.85 24.75 -19.49
CA ASP A 66 -25.68 24.85 -18.29
C ASP A 66 -24.85 25.06 -17.00
N GLY A 67 -23.53 25.24 -17.10
CA GLY A 67 -22.63 25.37 -15.95
C GLY A 67 -22.18 24.03 -15.34
N SER A 68 -22.52 22.90 -15.94
CA SER A 68 -22.02 21.57 -15.52
C SER A 68 -20.53 21.37 -15.87
N ILE A 69 -19.85 20.43 -15.20
CA ILE A 69 -18.50 19.99 -15.57
C ILE A 69 -18.58 18.60 -16.20
N ARG A 70 -18.03 18.45 -17.42
CA ARG A 70 -18.02 17.20 -18.18
C ARG A 70 -16.62 16.62 -18.25
N PHE A 71 -16.51 15.32 -18.01
CA PHE A 71 -15.28 14.54 -18.17
C PHE A 71 -15.45 13.61 -19.39
N LEU A 72 -14.70 13.85 -20.48
CA LEU A 72 -14.73 12.96 -21.65
C LEU A 72 -13.93 11.69 -21.31
N PHE A 73 -14.61 10.56 -21.12
CA PHE A 73 -13.97 9.25 -20.94
C PHE A 73 -14.24 8.37 -22.17
N GLY A 74 -13.20 7.70 -22.69
CA GLY A 74 -13.33 6.56 -23.61
C GLY A 74 -13.56 6.87 -25.11
N ALA A 75 -12.68 7.67 -25.73
CA ALA A 75 -12.57 7.75 -27.20
C ALA A 75 -11.62 6.68 -27.77
#